data_AF-A0A7G8EH84-F1
#
_entry.id   AF-A0A7G8EH84-F1
#
_cell.length_a   1.000
_cell.length_b   1.000
_cell.length_c   1.000
_cell.angle_alpha   90.00
_cell.angle_beta   90.00
_cell.angle_gamma   90.00
#
_symmetry.space_group_name_H-M   'P 1'
#
loop_
_entity.id
_entity.type
_entity.pdbx_description
1 polymer ?
#
loop_
_entity_poly.entity_id
_entity_poly.type
_entity_poly.pdbx_seq_one_letter_code
_entity_poly.pdbx_strand_id
1 'polypeptide(L)' 'MLFSRGTPGTRSKLWARVCQYLKSDEQKQQCINQDPGLRGESMPGDGFEEISAIQLGESSET' A
#
# COMPACT_ATOMS: atom_id res chain seq x y z
N MET A 1 11.86 -2.66 -24.27
CA MET A 1 12.43 -2.41 -22.94
C MET A 1 11.52 -3.08 -21.92
N LEU A 2 12.01 -4.05 -21.14
CA LEU A 2 11.20 -4.74 -20.12
C LEU A 2 11.63 -4.23 -18.74
N PHE A 3 10.76 -3.45 -18.07
CA PHE A 3 11.07 -2.79 -16.81
C PHE A 3 10.85 -3.67 -15.57
N SER A 4 10.04 -4.73 -15.68
CA SER A 4 9.84 -5.70 -14.59
C SER A 4 9.66 -7.12 -15.14
N ARG A 5 10.09 -8.12 -14.35
CA ARG A 5 9.95 -9.56 -14.64
C ARG A 5 8.90 -10.26 -13.75
N GLY A 6 8.06 -9.49 -13.06
CA GLY A 6 7.00 -10.00 -12.19
C GLY A 6 5.69 -10.24 -12.91
N THR A 7 4.77 -10.97 -12.27
CA THR A 7 3.38 -11.05 -12.72
C THR A 7 2.74 -9.65 -12.74
N PRO A 8 1.87 -9.36 -13.71
CA PRO A 8 1.08 -8.14 -13.71
C PRO A 8 0.29 -7.99 -12.39
N GLY A 9 0.30 -6.80 -11.81
CA GLY A 9 -0.54 -6.48 -10.66
C GLY A 9 -1.98 -6.18 -11.07
N THR A 10 -2.91 -6.30 -10.13
CA THR A 10 -4.32 -5.88 -10.30
C THR A 10 -4.54 -4.45 -9.79
N ARG A 11 -5.62 -3.79 -10.23
CA ARG A 11 -6.02 -2.48 -9.70
C ARG A 11 -6.32 -2.53 -8.20
N SER A 12 -6.97 -3.59 -7.72
CA SER A 12 -7.27 -3.80 -6.31
C SER A 12 -6.02 -3.94 -5.45
N LYS A 13 -5.00 -4.64 -5.95
CA LYS A 13 -3.70 -4.78 -5.27
C LYS A 13 -2.94 -3.48 -5.19
N LEU A 14 -2.88 -2.72 -6.30
CA LEU A 14 -2.25 -1.40 -6.30
C LEU A 14 -2.97 -0.44 -5.34
N TRP A 15 -4.31 -0.45 -5.36
CA TRP A 15 -5.12 0.35 -4.47
C TRP A 15 -4.84 0.05 -3.00
N ALA A 16 -4.83 -1.23 -2.60
CA ALA A 16 -4.58 -1.62 -1.21
C ALA A 16 -3.23 -1.09 -0.71
N ARG A 17 -2.17 -1.20 -1.52
CA ARG A 17 -0.81 -0.76 -1.16
C ARG A 17 -0.66 0.74 -1.02
N VAL A 18 -1.32 1.51 -1.88
CA VAL A 18 -1.18 2.97 -1.92
C VAL A 18 -2.14 3.62 -0.93
N CYS A 19 -3.40 3.19 -0.91
CA CYS A 19 -4.45 3.84 -0.15
C CYS A 19 -4.47 3.45 1.34
N GLN A 20 -3.79 2.38 1.76
CA GLN A 20 -3.73 1.94 3.17
C GLN A 20 -3.18 3.00 4.14
N TYR A 21 -2.38 3.94 3.64
CA TYR A 21 -1.75 4.97 4.48
C TYR A 21 -2.61 6.21 4.70
N LEU A 22 -3.73 6.32 3.98
CA LEU A 22 -4.65 7.45 4.08
C LEU A 22 -5.49 7.32 5.36
N LYS A 23 -5.49 8.37 6.17
CA LYS A 23 -6.05 8.32 7.52
C LYS A 23 -7.43 8.97 7.62
N SER A 24 -7.73 9.96 6.77
CA SER A 24 -9.04 10.63 6.73
C SER A 24 -9.87 10.21 5.51
N ASP A 25 -11.18 10.40 5.58
CA ASP A 25 -12.09 10.08 4.47
C ASP A 25 -11.90 11.03 3.29
N GLU A 26 -11.57 12.31 3.53
CA GLU A 26 -11.18 13.25 2.47
C GLU A 26 -9.92 12.81 1.74
N GLN A 27 -8.92 12.30 2.46
CA GLN A 27 -7.74 11.71 1.82
C GLN A 27 -8.13 10.47 1.00
N LYS A 28 -8.94 9.57 1.56
CA LYS A 28 -9.39 8.36 0.85
C LYS A 28 -10.13 8.69 -0.44
N GLN A 29 -10.94 9.74 -0.48
CA GLN A 29 -11.66 10.19 -1.69
C GLN A 29 -10.73 10.66 -2.82
N GLN A 30 -9.51 11.08 -2.48
CA GLN A 30 -8.48 11.50 -3.45
C GLN A 30 -7.57 10.35 -3.90
N CYS A 31 -7.74 9.14 -3.38
CA CYS A 31 -6.92 8.01 -3.79
C CYS A 31 -7.19 7.58 -5.25
N ILE A 32 -6.30 6.75 -5.79
CA ILE A 32 -6.43 6.14 -7.11
C ILE A 32 -7.59 5.13 -7.17
N ASN A 33 -8.02 4.72 -8.38
CA ASN A 33 -8.96 3.61 -8.60
C ASN A 33 -10.26 3.67 -7.75
N GLN A 34 -10.93 4.83 -7.66
CA GLN A 34 -12.08 5.03 -6.77
C GLN A 34 -13.32 4.19 -7.11
N ASP A 35 -13.56 3.89 -8.39
CA ASP A 35 -14.68 3.08 -8.82
C ASP A 35 -14.51 1.61 -8.37
N PRO A 36 -15.34 1.10 -7.44
CA PRO A 36 -15.23 -0.29 -6.95
C PRO A 36 -15.43 -1.34 -8.03
N GLY A 37 -16.34 -1.10 -8.98
CA GLY A 37 -16.66 -2.05 -10.05
C GLY A 37 -15.50 -2.21 -11.04
N LEU A 38 -14.72 -1.15 -11.25
CA LEU A 38 -13.53 -1.17 -12.10
C LEU A 38 -12.24 -1.51 -11.36
N ARG A 39 -12.20 -1.32 -10.03
CA ARG A 39 -11.05 -1.62 -9.16
C ARG A 39 -10.97 -3.10 -8.84
N GLY A 40 -12.10 -3.74 -8.57
CA GLY A 40 -12.18 -5.08 -7.99
C GLY A 40 -11.97 -5.08 -6.47
N GLU A 41 -12.11 -6.25 -5.86
CA GLU A 41 -11.92 -6.44 -4.42
C GLU A 41 -10.44 -6.66 -4.06
N SER A 42 -10.04 -6.09 -2.92
CA SER A 42 -8.70 -6.32 -2.34
C SER A 42 -8.70 -7.60 -1.52
N MET A 43 -7.63 -8.38 -1.64
CA MET A 43 -7.46 -9.66 -0.94
C MET A 43 -6.51 -9.53 0.26
N PRO A 44 -6.58 -10.45 1.24
CA PRO A 44 -5.57 -10.54 2.28
C PRO A 44 -4.16 -10.63 1.69
N GLY A 45 -3.23 -9.82 2.19
CA GLY A 45 -1.85 -9.73 1.68
C GLY A 45 -1.64 -8.81 0.47
N ASP A 46 -2.68 -8.14 -0.04
CA ASP A 46 -2.50 -7.11 -1.08
C ASP A 46 -1.78 -5.88 -0.53
N GLY A 47 -2.19 -5.42 0.66
CA GLY A 47 -1.53 -4.36 1.41
C GLY A 47 -0.18 -4.81 2.00
N PHE A 48 0.63 -3.84 2.40
CA PHE A 48 1.80 -4.15 3.22
C PHE A 48 1.37 -4.39 4.66
N GLU A 49 1.90 -5.45 5.27
CA GLU A 49 1.71 -5.70 6.70
C GLU A 49 2.31 -4.55 7.52
N GLU A 50 1.62 -4.13 8.57
CA GLU A 50 2.16 -3.21 9.56
C GLU A 50 3.33 -3.92 10.25
N ILE A 51 4.55 -3.46 9.95
CA ILE A 51 5.75 -3.96 10.61
C ILE A 51 5.85 -3.23 11.94
N SER A 52 5.98 -3.99 13.04
CA SER A 52 6.26 -3.40 14.36
C SER A 52 7.48 -2.49 14.28
N ALA A 53 7.38 -1.29 14.87
CA ALA A 53 8.45 -0.31 14.86
C ALA A 53 9.78 -0.92 15.32
N ILE A 54 10.81 -0.84 14.46
CA ILE A 54 12.16 -1.29 14.81
C ILE A 54 12.77 -0.22 15.71
N GLN A 55 13.13 -0.61 16.93
CA GLN A 55 13.85 0.26 17.86
C GLN A 55 15.31 0.35 17.40
N LEU A 56 15.63 1.40 16.65
CA LEU A 56 17.02 1.75 16.33
C LEU A 56 17.66 2.25 17.62
N GLY A 57 18.47 1.40 18.25
CA GLY A 57 19.10 1.71 19.53
C GLY A 57 19.86 3.03 19.48
N GLU A 58 19.66 3.86 20.51
CA GLU A 58 20.44 5.08 20.71
C GLU A 58 21.92 4.70 20.75
N SER A 59 22.70 5.20 19.79
CA SER A 59 24.14 5.10 19.83
C SER A 59 24.62 5.86 21.07
N SER A 60 25.04 5.11 22.09
CA SER A 60 25.72 5.66 23.27
C SER A 60 27.01 6.34 22.84
N GLU A 61 26.96 7.63 22.56
CA GLU A 61 28.12 8.48 22.43
C GLU A 61 28.66 8.73 23.85
N THR A 62 29.85 8.22 24.13
CA THR A 62 30.64 8.50 25.34
C THR A 62 31.89 9.25 24.92
#